data_AF-A0A150TQZ5-F1
#
_entry.id   AF-A0A150TQZ5-F1
#
_cell.length_a   1.000
_cell.length_b   1.000
_cell.length_c   1.000
_cell.angle_alpha   90.00
_cell.angle_beta   90.00
_cell.angle_gamma   90.00
#
_symmetry.space_group_name_H-M   'P 1'
#
loop_
_entity.id
_entity.type
_entity.pdbx_description
1 polymer ?
#
loop_
_entity_poly.entity_id
_entity_poly.type
_entity_poly.pdbx_seq_one_letter_code
_entity_poly.pdbx_strand_id
1 'polypeptide(L)'
;MTPRPLDRLRELFAKVDAFFANASARHGGRMACATGCSDCCRRRFSVTSIEADALREALAALPEAERAALAGRARAGDPGVCPALDGEGRCALYAARPLICRTHGLPIRFAPAGGRALPVVDACPKNFVGEDLDAIEASSVLDQTTLSTVLAALDMAHADAAGRPRGQRAAIAAVLSGEG
;
A
#
# COMPACT_ATOMS: atom_id res chain seq x y z
N MET A 1 21.56 1.45 -19.61
CA MET A 1 21.65 1.26 -18.14
C MET A 1 20.31 0.70 -17.69
N THR A 2 20.26 -0.49 -17.10
CA THR A 2 19.00 -1.11 -16.65
C THR A 2 18.46 -0.32 -15.45
N PRO A 3 17.19 0.12 -15.43
CA PRO A 3 16.62 0.86 -14.31
C PRO A 3 16.64 0.01 -13.04
N ARG A 4 16.92 0.63 -11.88
CA ARG A 4 16.98 -0.09 -10.60
C ARG A 4 15.60 -0.59 -10.21
N PRO A 5 15.49 -1.70 -9.45
CA PRO A 5 14.21 -2.21 -8.96
C PRO A 5 13.37 -1.15 -8.24
N LEU A 6 14.00 -0.29 -7.44
CA LEU A 6 13.32 0.77 -6.70
C LEU A 6 12.70 1.84 -7.62
N ASP A 7 13.34 2.15 -8.75
CA ASP A 7 12.81 3.09 -9.74
C ASP A 7 11.57 2.49 -10.42
N ARG A 8 11.59 1.18 -10.70
CA ARG A 8 10.42 0.43 -11.20
C ARG A 8 9.28 0.33 -10.19
N LEU A 9 9.59 0.22 -8.89
CA LEU A 9 8.58 0.26 -7.83
C LEU A 9 7.87 1.62 -7.82
N ARG A 10 8.60 2.73 -7.98
CA ARG A 10 8.01 4.08 -8.08
C ARG A 10 7.12 4.23 -9.31
N GLU A 11 7.52 3.67 -10.45
CA GLU A 11 6.66 3.63 -11.64
C GLU A 11 5.37 2.82 -11.38
N LEU A 12 5.47 1.69 -10.68
CA LEU A 12 4.30 0.90 -10.29
C LEU A 12 3.38 1.70 -9.37
N PHE A 13 3.93 2.37 -8.36
CA PHE A 13 3.18 3.27 -7.48
C PHE A 13 2.42 4.34 -8.26
N ALA A 14 3.09 5.02 -9.19
CA ALA A 14 2.46 6.05 -10.02
C ALA A 14 1.31 5.48 -10.88
N LYS A 15 1.48 4.28 -11.45
CA LYS A 15 0.42 3.60 -12.22
C LYS A 15 -0.80 3.27 -11.35
N VAL A 16 -0.58 2.77 -10.13
CA VAL A 16 -1.69 2.45 -9.21
C VAL A 16 -2.37 3.73 -8.73
N ASP A 17 -1.63 4.79 -8.43
CA ASP A 17 -2.22 6.09 -8.06
C ASP A 17 -3.09 6.65 -9.20
N ALA A 18 -2.62 6.57 -10.45
CA ALA A 18 -3.38 7.01 -11.61
C ALA A 18 -4.64 6.17 -11.83
N PHE A 19 -4.54 4.85 -11.64
CA PHE A 19 -5.70 3.95 -11.67
C PHE A 19 -6.72 4.34 -10.60
N PHE A 20 -6.26 4.59 -9.37
CA PHE A 20 -7.11 5.03 -8.27
C PHE A 20 -7.83 6.34 -8.57
N ALA A 21 -7.09 7.33 -9.08
CA ALA A 21 -7.65 8.63 -9.45
C ALA A 21 -8.72 8.50 -10.54
N ASN A 22 -8.48 7.68 -11.56
CA ASN A 22 -9.44 7.41 -12.64
C ASN A 22 -10.70 6.72 -12.12
N ALA A 23 -10.56 5.69 -11.27
CA ALA A 23 -11.70 5.01 -10.66
C ALA A 23 -12.52 5.98 -9.77
N SER A 24 -11.83 6.78 -8.95
CA SER A 24 -12.48 7.77 -8.08
C SER A 24 -13.23 8.84 -8.88
N ALA A 25 -12.64 9.34 -9.96
CA ALA A 25 -13.28 10.31 -10.84
C ALA A 25 -14.51 9.72 -11.56
N ARG A 26 -14.44 8.46 -11.97
CA ARG A 26 -15.54 7.75 -12.64
C ARG A 26 -16.72 7.48 -11.71
N HIS A 27 -16.44 7.05 -10.48
CA HIS A 27 -17.47 6.56 -9.55
C HIS A 27 -17.95 7.61 -8.55
N GLY A 28 -17.23 8.73 -8.42
CA GLY A 28 -17.63 9.90 -7.63
C GLY A 28 -18.10 9.52 -6.21
N GLY A 29 -19.32 9.92 -5.86
CA GLY A 29 -19.91 9.68 -4.54
C GLY A 29 -20.06 8.21 -4.12
N ARG A 30 -19.89 7.25 -5.04
CA ARG A 30 -19.87 5.81 -4.73
C ARG A 30 -18.57 5.39 -4.04
N MET A 31 -17.51 6.19 -4.12
CA MET A 31 -16.24 5.98 -3.43
C MET A 31 -16.03 7.04 -2.35
N ALA A 32 -16.15 6.64 -1.09
CA ALA A 32 -15.90 7.49 0.08
C ALA A 32 -14.41 7.65 0.42
N CYS A 33 -13.53 6.95 -0.30
CA CYS A 33 -12.09 6.99 -0.04
C CYS A 33 -11.45 8.28 -0.57
N ALA A 34 -10.93 9.08 0.34
CA ALA A 34 -10.18 10.31 0.07
C ALA A 34 -9.12 10.53 1.16
N THR A 35 -8.22 11.50 0.97
CA THR A 35 -7.31 11.94 2.03
C THR A 35 -8.10 12.28 3.30
N GLY A 36 -7.69 11.73 4.44
CA GLY A 36 -8.41 11.86 5.72
C GLY A 36 -9.32 10.68 6.06
N CYS A 37 -9.66 9.81 5.10
CA CYS A 37 -10.24 8.49 5.38
C CYS A 37 -9.14 7.57 5.92
N SER A 38 -9.12 7.35 7.24
CA SER A 38 -8.02 6.66 7.94
C SER A 38 -8.38 5.28 8.49
N ASP A 39 -9.55 4.73 8.14
CA ASP A 39 -10.00 3.41 8.58
C ASP A 39 -9.02 2.30 8.20
N CYS A 40 -8.43 2.39 7.00
CA CYS A 40 -7.43 1.42 6.53
C CYS A 40 -6.09 1.58 7.24
N CYS A 41 -5.78 2.78 7.74
CA CYS A 41 -4.59 3.07 8.53
C CYS A 41 -4.68 2.48 9.95
N ARG A 42 -5.84 1.95 10.35
CA ARG A 42 -6.05 1.22 11.61
C ARG A 42 -5.99 -0.30 11.44
N ARG A 43 -5.30 -0.74 10.39
CA ARG A 43 -5.00 -2.15 10.09
C ARG A 43 -3.48 -2.27 9.91
N ARG A 44 -2.83 -3.13 10.67
CA ARG A 44 -1.38 -3.37 10.52
C ARG A 44 -1.13 -4.27 9.32
N PHE A 45 -0.28 -3.80 8.41
CA PHE A 45 0.20 -4.57 7.27
C PHE A 45 1.71 -4.74 7.36
N SER A 46 2.19 -5.89 6.90
CA SER A 46 3.59 -6.03 6.51
C SER A 46 3.78 -5.50 5.09
N VAL A 47 5.03 -5.18 4.75
CA VAL A 47 5.45 -4.73 3.42
C VAL A 47 6.61 -5.60 2.93
N THR A 48 6.85 -5.61 1.61
CA THR A 48 8.02 -6.31 1.06
C THR A 48 9.32 -5.59 1.44
N SER A 49 10.45 -6.23 1.22
CA SER A 49 11.76 -5.63 1.53
C SER A 49 12.03 -4.38 0.67
N ILE A 50 11.63 -4.40 -0.60
CA ILE A 50 11.77 -3.23 -1.49
C ILE A 50 10.85 -2.06 -1.07
N GLU A 51 9.64 -2.34 -0.58
CA GLU A 51 8.74 -1.31 -0.03
C GLU A 51 9.26 -0.75 1.30
N ALA A 52 9.86 -1.61 2.15
CA ALA A 52 10.50 -1.17 3.38
C ALA A 52 11.67 -0.21 3.08
N ASP A 53 12.52 -0.52 2.10
CA ASP A 53 13.60 0.37 1.69
C ASP A 53 13.08 1.68 1.09
N ALA A 54 11.99 1.64 0.32
CA ALA A 54 11.32 2.86 -0.16
C ALA A 54 10.82 3.75 1.00
N LEU A 55 10.25 3.14 2.06
CA LEU A 55 9.85 3.83 3.27
C LEU A 55 11.04 4.41 4.04
N ARG A 56 12.15 3.68 4.13
CA ARG A 56 13.38 4.17 4.78
C ARG A 56 13.98 5.35 4.03
N GLU A 57 14.01 5.32 2.70
CA GLU A 57 14.46 6.46 1.89
C GLU A 57 13.58 7.69 2.14
N ALA A 58 12.26 7.52 2.21
CA ALA A 58 11.35 8.62 2.50
C ALA A 58 11.49 9.14 3.94
N LEU A 59 11.68 8.25 4.92
CA LEU A 59 11.93 8.62 6.32
C LEU A 59 13.25 9.37 6.49
N ALA A 60 14.30 8.98 5.75
CA ALA A 60 15.60 9.62 5.77
C ALA A 60 15.55 11.06 5.21
N ALA A 61 14.61 11.35 4.31
CA ALA A 61 14.41 12.67 3.73
C ALA A 61 13.61 13.64 4.63
N LEU A 62 12.99 13.14 5.71
CA LEU A 62 12.26 13.99 6.66
C LEU A 62 13.21 14.72 7.63
N PRO A 63 12.81 15.88 8.16
CA PRO A 63 13.51 16.52 9.27
C PRO A 63 13.65 15.60 10.48
N GLU A 64 14.75 15.74 11.24
CA GLU A 64 15.04 14.90 12.41
C GLU A 64 13.88 14.87 13.42
N ALA A 65 13.24 16.01 13.67
CA ALA A 65 12.11 16.10 14.58
C ALA A 65 10.91 15.26 14.13
N GLU A 66 10.60 15.25 12.82
CA GLU A 66 9.50 14.45 12.27
C GLU A 66 9.84 12.96 12.29
N ARG A 67 11.08 12.61 11.96
CA ARG A 67 11.59 11.23 12.06
C ARG A 67 11.52 10.71 13.49
N ALA A 68 11.96 11.50 14.47
CA ALA A 68 11.87 11.17 15.89
C ALA A 68 10.42 11.01 16.35
N ALA A 69 9.51 11.87 15.91
CA ALA A 69 8.09 11.76 16.21
C ALA A 69 7.44 10.48 15.62
N LEU A 70 7.82 10.09 14.41
CA LEU A 70 7.40 8.84 13.78
C LEU A 70 7.94 7.61 14.53
N ALA A 71 9.23 7.63 14.89
CA ALA A 71 9.85 6.56 15.67
C ALA A 71 9.22 6.42 17.06
N GLY A 72 8.92 7.53 17.73
CA GLY A 72 8.20 7.56 19.00
C GLY A 72 6.81 6.91 18.88
N ARG A 73 6.02 7.28 17.86
CA ARG A 73 4.73 6.65 17.57
C ARG A 73 4.86 5.17 17.24
N ALA A 74 5.91 4.76 16.53
CA ALA A 74 6.14 3.37 16.18
C ALA A 74 6.45 2.49 17.40
N ARG A 75 7.19 3.02 18.38
CA ARG A 75 7.59 2.31 19.61
C ARG A 75 6.51 2.28 20.69
N ALA A 76 5.80 3.39 20.88
CA ALA A 76 4.89 3.59 22.02
C ALA A 76 3.42 3.80 21.64
N GLY A 77 3.12 3.92 20.34
CA GLY A 77 1.76 4.13 19.87
C GLY A 77 0.91 2.86 19.86
N ASP A 78 -0.37 3.03 19.56
CA ASP A 78 -1.35 1.95 19.48
C ASP A 78 -0.91 0.85 18.48
N PRO A 79 -0.81 -0.42 18.92
CA PRO A 79 -0.62 -1.58 18.06
C PRO A 79 -1.65 -1.75 16.94
N GLY A 80 -2.80 -1.10 16.99
CA GLY A 80 -3.80 -1.09 15.92
C GLY A 80 -3.57 -0.03 14.84
N VAL A 81 -2.77 1.00 15.11
CA VAL A 81 -2.69 2.21 14.27
C VAL A 81 -1.35 2.29 13.54
N CYS A 82 -1.39 2.70 12.27
CA CYS A 82 -0.19 2.98 11.50
C CYS A 82 0.57 4.17 12.12
N PRO A 83 1.86 4.02 12.45
CA PRO A 83 2.63 5.09 13.08
C PRO A 83 2.86 6.31 12.19
N ALA A 84 2.65 6.19 10.87
CA ALA A 84 2.71 7.32 9.94
C ALA A 84 1.47 8.23 10.00
N LEU A 85 0.39 7.82 10.66
CA LEU A 85 -0.87 8.57 10.74
C LEU A 85 -0.77 9.71 11.76
N ASP A 86 -0.90 10.96 11.31
CA ASP A 86 -0.94 12.15 12.16
C ASP A 86 -2.31 12.33 12.86
N GLY A 87 -2.42 13.32 13.75
CA GLY A 87 -3.66 13.61 14.49
C GLY A 87 -4.81 14.10 13.61
N GLU A 88 -4.54 14.52 12.38
CA GLU A 88 -5.54 14.94 11.38
C GLU A 88 -5.92 13.78 10.44
N GLY A 89 -5.40 12.58 10.67
CA GLY A 89 -5.70 11.41 9.85
C GLY A 89 -4.95 11.38 8.51
N ARG A 90 -3.84 12.13 8.37
CA ARG A 90 -2.99 12.14 7.17
C ARG A 90 -1.74 11.32 7.39
N CYS A 91 -1.23 10.73 6.31
CA CYS A 91 0.01 9.98 6.35
C CYS A 91 1.21 10.91 6.17
N ALA A 92 2.12 10.92 7.14
CA ALA A 92 3.38 11.68 7.05
C ALA A 92 4.32 11.20 5.93
N LEU A 93 4.13 9.97 5.45
CA LEU A 93 4.91 9.35 4.36
C LEU A 93 4.03 9.07 3.14
N TYR A 94 3.02 9.91 2.87
CA TYR A 94 2.00 9.64 1.85
C TYR A 94 2.59 9.34 0.46
N ALA A 95 3.63 10.07 0.04
CA ALA A 95 4.28 9.84 -1.25
C ALA A 95 4.97 8.46 -1.35
N ALA A 96 5.40 7.89 -0.23
CA ALA A 96 6.06 6.59 -0.15
C ALA A 96 5.14 5.48 0.39
N ARG A 97 3.83 5.72 0.45
CA ARG A 97 2.86 4.74 0.94
C ARG A 97 3.00 3.41 0.16
N PRO A 98 3.02 2.26 0.85
CA PRO A 98 3.13 0.95 0.22
C PRO A 98 1.96 0.63 -0.71
N LEU A 99 2.11 -0.41 -1.53
CA LEU A 99 1.13 -0.79 -2.53
C LEU A 99 -0.23 -1.10 -1.91
N ILE A 100 -0.26 -1.80 -0.78
CA ILE A 100 -1.50 -2.10 -0.04
C ILE A 100 -2.27 -0.83 0.37
N CYS A 101 -1.56 0.26 0.66
CA CYS A 101 -2.17 1.55 0.99
C CYS A 101 -2.67 2.30 -0.25
N ARG A 102 -2.09 2.06 -1.42
CA ARG A 102 -2.51 2.69 -2.70
C ARG A 102 -3.71 2.02 -3.31
N THR A 103 -3.86 0.72 -3.09
CA THR A 103 -4.98 -0.06 -3.63
C THR A 103 -6.21 -0.01 -2.74
N HIS A 104 -6.04 0.29 -1.45
CA HIS A 104 -7.15 0.31 -0.52
C HIS A 104 -8.23 1.30 -0.93
N GLY A 105 -9.47 0.84 -1.05
CA GLY A 105 -10.61 1.62 -1.51
C GLY A 105 -11.00 1.34 -2.97
N LEU A 106 -10.10 0.75 -3.78
CA LEU A 106 -10.49 0.25 -5.10
C LEU A 106 -11.33 -1.01 -4.96
N PRO A 107 -12.21 -1.29 -5.94
CA PRO A 107 -12.72 -2.64 -6.12
C PRO A 107 -11.58 -3.53 -6.62
N ILE A 108 -11.35 -4.63 -5.93
CA ILE A 108 -10.22 -5.53 -6.15
C ILE A 108 -10.76 -6.91 -6.48
N ARG A 109 -10.29 -7.49 -7.58
CA ARG A 109 -10.50 -8.89 -7.91
C ARG A 109 -9.39 -9.74 -7.32
N PHE A 110 -9.76 -10.79 -6.60
CA PHE A 110 -8.82 -11.80 -6.11
C PHE A 110 -9.33 -13.22 -6.36
N ALA A 111 -8.40 -14.15 -6.55
CA ALA A 111 -8.72 -15.57 -6.61
C ALA A 111 -8.76 -16.13 -5.17
N PRO A 112 -9.85 -16.80 -4.75
CA PRO A 112 -9.91 -17.41 -3.43
C PRO A 112 -8.84 -18.49 -3.23
N ALA A 113 -8.36 -18.63 -1.99
CA ALA A 113 -7.42 -19.69 -1.65
C ALA A 113 -8.03 -21.08 -1.96
N GLY A 114 -7.29 -21.93 -2.68
CA GLY A 114 -7.71 -23.30 -3.01
C GLY A 114 -8.23 -23.51 -4.44
N GLY A 115 -8.20 -22.50 -5.31
CA GLY A 115 -8.25 -22.65 -6.77
C GLY A 115 -9.55 -23.18 -7.40
N ARG A 116 -10.57 -23.49 -6.59
CA ARG A 116 -11.85 -24.07 -7.04
C ARG A 116 -13.02 -23.08 -7.04
N ALA A 117 -12.80 -21.83 -6.64
CA ALA A 117 -13.83 -20.80 -6.61
C ALA A 117 -13.58 -19.72 -7.66
N LEU A 118 -14.65 -19.13 -8.19
CA LEU A 118 -14.58 -18.02 -9.12
C LEU A 118 -13.90 -16.81 -8.44
N PRO A 119 -13.13 -15.99 -9.18
CA PRO A 119 -12.59 -14.74 -8.66
C PRO A 119 -13.72 -13.86 -8.10
N VAL A 120 -13.52 -13.30 -6.92
CA VAL A 120 -14.49 -12.43 -6.25
C VAL A 120 -13.99 -11.00 -6.34
N VAL A 121 -14.90 -10.06 -6.59
CA VAL A 121 -14.64 -8.62 -6.44
C VAL A 121 -15.01 -8.21 -5.02
N ASP A 122 -14.09 -7.56 -4.31
CA ASP A 122 -14.33 -6.98 -3.00
C ASP A 122 -13.91 -5.50 -3.00
N ALA A 123 -14.48 -4.72 -2.09
CA ALA A 123 -14.23 -3.30 -1.97
C ALA A 123 -14.27 -2.87 -0.49
N CYS A 124 -13.79 -1.66 -0.21
CA CYS A 124 -13.99 -1.06 1.11
C CYS A 124 -15.49 -1.06 1.47
N PRO A 125 -15.90 -1.43 2.70
CA PRO A 125 -17.31 -1.45 3.10
C PRO A 125 -17.99 -0.07 3.09
N LYS A 126 -17.22 1.02 2.93
CA LYS A 126 -17.73 2.38 2.75
C LYS A 126 -17.93 2.77 1.28
N ASN A 127 -17.45 1.96 0.35
CA ASN A 127 -17.57 2.20 -1.08
C ASN A 127 -18.63 1.26 -1.65
N PHE A 128 -19.36 1.72 -2.67
CA PHE A 128 -20.38 0.93 -3.37
C PHE A 128 -21.43 0.32 -2.43
N VAL A 129 -21.81 1.06 -1.38
CA VAL A 129 -22.71 0.57 -0.33
C VAL A 129 -24.08 0.21 -0.92
N GLY A 130 -24.47 -1.06 -0.74
CA GLY A 130 -25.75 -1.57 -1.24
C GLY A 130 -25.75 -1.90 -2.74
N GLU A 131 -24.59 -1.87 -3.40
CA GLU A 131 -24.46 -2.18 -4.81
C GLU A 131 -23.91 -3.59 -5.06
N ASP A 132 -24.21 -4.13 -6.24
CA ASP A 132 -23.59 -5.36 -6.74
C ASP A 132 -22.19 -5.06 -7.28
N LEU A 133 -21.15 -5.60 -6.62
CA LEU A 133 -19.76 -5.38 -7.01
C LEU A 133 -19.40 -6.06 -8.34
N ASP A 134 -20.12 -7.11 -8.75
CA ASP A 134 -19.89 -7.78 -10.03
C ASP A 134 -20.38 -6.93 -11.22
N ALA A 135 -21.23 -5.93 -10.97
CA ALA A 135 -21.67 -4.95 -11.95
C ALA A 135 -20.69 -3.78 -12.16
N ILE A 136 -19.61 -3.70 -11.36
CA ILE A 136 -18.58 -2.66 -11.53
C ILE A 136 -17.82 -2.91 -12.84
N GLU A 137 -17.66 -1.85 -13.64
CA GLU A 137 -16.92 -1.91 -14.89
C GLU A 137 -15.52 -2.51 -14.68
N ALA A 138 -15.17 -3.54 -15.45
CA ALA A 138 -13.90 -4.25 -15.31
C ALA A 138 -12.66 -3.33 -15.41
N SER A 139 -12.74 -2.21 -16.13
CA SER A 139 -11.64 -1.23 -16.22
C SER A 139 -11.38 -0.47 -14.91
N SER A 140 -12.32 -0.53 -13.96
CA SER A 140 -12.21 0.05 -12.62
C SER A 140 -11.85 -0.98 -11.56
N VAL A 141 -11.84 -2.27 -11.89
CA VAL A 141 -11.52 -3.37 -10.98
C VAL A 141 -10.04 -3.72 -11.10
N LEU A 142 -9.32 -3.61 -9.98
CA LEU A 142 -7.89 -3.92 -9.91
C LEU A 142 -7.67 -5.42 -9.75
N ASP A 143 -6.82 -6.02 -10.58
CA ASP A 143 -6.46 -7.44 -10.45
C ASP A 143 -5.34 -7.64 -9.41
N GLN A 144 -5.69 -8.22 -8.26
CA GLN A 144 -4.76 -8.41 -7.15
C GLN A 144 -3.63 -9.37 -7.49
N THR A 145 -3.91 -10.43 -8.26
CA THR A 145 -2.92 -11.43 -8.63
C THR A 145 -1.81 -10.81 -9.46
N THR A 146 -2.18 -10.08 -10.51
CA THR A 146 -1.26 -9.36 -11.39
C THR A 146 -0.38 -8.42 -10.58
N LEU A 147 -1.00 -7.63 -9.69
CA LEU A 147 -0.29 -6.66 -8.90
C LEU A 147 0.70 -7.30 -7.91
N SER A 148 0.26 -8.34 -7.18
CA SER A 148 1.11 -9.11 -6.28
C SER A 148 2.26 -9.79 -7.01
N THR A 149 2.03 -10.33 -8.22
CA THR A 149 3.07 -10.95 -9.04
C THR A 149 4.13 -9.94 -9.47
N VAL A 150 3.72 -8.75 -9.92
CA VAL A 150 4.65 -7.68 -10.30
C VAL A 150 5.46 -7.22 -9.08
N LEU A 151 4.81 -6.97 -7.94
CA LEU A 151 5.51 -6.56 -6.71
C LEU A 151 6.50 -7.63 -6.25
N ALA A 152 6.14 -8.92 -6.29
CA ALA A 152 7.02 -10.02 -5.93
C ALA A 152 8.25 -10.11 -6.84
N ALA A 153 8.08 -9.91 -8.15
CA ALA A 153 9.20 -9.89 -9.10
C ALA A 153 10.17 -8.74 -8.81
N LEU A 154 9.65 -7.55 -8.50
CA LEU A 154 10.47 -6.39 -8.11
C LEU A 154 11.21 -6.63 -6.79
N ASP A 155 10.54 -7.20 -5.79
CA ASP A 155 11.15 -7.53 -4.50
C ASP A 155 12.28 -8.56 -4.65
N MET A 156 12.07 -9.60 -5.46
CA MET A 156 13.12 -10.60 -5.74
C MET A 156 14.33 -9.96 -6.42
N ALA A 157 14.12 -9.13 -7.45
CA ALA A 157 15.20 -8.46 -8.15
C ALA A 157 15.96 -7.49 -7.24
N HIS A 158 15.25 -6.82 -6.32
CA HIS A 158 15.85 -5.94 -5.31
C HIS A 158 16.69 -6.72 -4.29
N ALA A 159 16.15 -7.83 -3.77
CA ALA A 159 16.84 -8.70 -2.84
C ALA A 159 18.13 -9.28 -3.45
N ASP A 160 18.08 -9.73 -4.71
CA ASP A 160 19.23 -10.22 -5.44
C ASP A 160 20.32 -9.15 -5.60
N ALA A 161 19.92 -7.94 -6.03
CA ALA A 161 20.85 -6.82 -6.20
C ALA A 161 21.50 -6.37 -4.89
N ALA A 162 20.82 -6.57 -3.75
CA ALA A 162 21.32 -6.23 -2.42
C ALA A 162 22.02 -7.40 -1.71
N GLY A 163 22.08 -8.60 -2.30
CA GLY A 163 22.63 -9.80 -1.66
C GLY A 163 21.84 -10.26 -0.43
N ARG A 164 20.51 -10.01 -0.40
CA ARG A 164 19.62 -10.34 0.73
C ARG A 164 18.72 -11.54 0.40
N PRO A 165 18.24 -12.30 1.39
CA PRO A 165 17.22 -13.32 1.18
C PRO A 165 15.95 -12.76 0.51
N ARG A 166 15.41 -13.46 -0.49
CA ARG A 166 14.14 -13.12 -1.16
C ARG A 166 12.93 -13.35 -0.25
N GLY A 167 11.86 -12.60 -0.47
CA GLY A 167 10.57 -12.82 0.20
C GLY A 167 10.52 -12.33 1.65
N GLN A 168 11.50 -11.54 2.08
CA GLN A 168 11.47 -10.90 3.39
C GLN A 168 10.31 -9.90 3.49
N ARG A 169 9.73 -9.83 4.69
CA ARG A 169 8.62 -8.94 5.01
C ARG A 169 8.97 -8.15 6.26
N ALA A 170 8.67 -6.86 6.26
CA ALA A 170 8.86 -5.99 7.42
C ALA A 170 7.52 -5.44 7.88
N ALA A 171 7.35 -5.31 9.20
CA ALA A 171 6.24 -4.52 9.74
C ALA A 171 6.53 -3.03 9.54
N ILE A 172 5.55 -2.24 9.11
CA ILE A 172 5.72 -0.79 8.93
C ILE A 172 6.23 -0.13 10.22
N ALA A 173 5.73 -0.56 11.39
CA ALA A 173 6.19 -0.05 12.67
C ALA A 173 7.69 -0.30 12.91
N ALA A 174 8.22 -1.47 12.56
CA ALA A 174 9.64 -1.78 12.69
C ALA A 174 10.49 -0.88 11.78
N VAL A 175 10.04 -0.67 10.54
CA VAL A 175 10.69 0.24 9.59
C VAL A 175 10.76 1.67 10.14
N LEU A 176 9.67 2.16 10.75
CA LEU A 176 9.60 3.53 11.27
C LEU A 176 10.26 3.71 12.64
N SER A 177 10.41 2.66 13.45
CA SER A 177 11.11 2.73 14.75
C SER A 177 12.64 2.73 14.61
N GLY A 178 13.15 2.41 13.40
CA GLY A 178 14.56 2.19 13.12
C GLY A 178 15.05 0.79 13.53
N GLU A 179 14.12 -0.13 13.85
CA GLU A 179 14.43 -1.50 14.23
C GLU A 179 14.28 -2.41 13.01
N GLY A 180 15.42 -2.86 12.46
CA GLY A 180 15.48 -3.80 11.35
C GLY A 180 16.29 -3.29 10.19
#